data_AF-A0A3M9ZM84-F1
#
_entry.id   AF-A0A3M9ZM84-F1
#
_cell.length_a   1.000
_cell.length_b   1.000
_cell.length_c   1.000
_cell.angle_alpha   90.00
_cell.angle_beta   90.00
_cell.angle_gamma   90.00
#
_symmetry.space_group_name_H-M   'P 1'
#
loop_
_entity.id
_entity.type
_entity.pdbx_description
1 polymer ?
#
loop_
_entity_poly.entity_id
_entity_poly.type
_entity_poly.pdbx_seq_one_letter_code
_entity_poly.pdbx_strand_id
1 'polypeptide(L)'
;MASEVSYPYPLFADNAKTVEFMLERAKSEEDRAKARQWGRDRAARIERLARFAGILEESGVTSGEMEGRERDFVIQHCVAIATRHGFDMGYSYHDGVFGPLAGLLGMDLHAVRPARAGEKPEPFADDAARSAFLTEVKGKSPEELGKMAREAVIEEMHRIYD
;
A
#
# COMPACT_ATOMS: atom_id res chain seq x y z
N MET A 1 13.72 24.12 -17.49
CA MET A 1 13.28 22.77 -17.90
C MET A 1 13.05 21.98 -16.63
N ALA A 2 11.79 21.86 -16.19
CA ALA A 2 11.45 20.99 -15.08
C ALA A 2 11.73 19.55 -15.56
N SER A 3 12.71 18.88 -14.95
CA SER A 3 12.89 17.46 -15.19
C SER A 3 11.61 16.77 -14.75
N GLU A 4 10.85 16.23 -15.70
CA GLU A 4 9.78 15.29 -15.46
C GLU A 4 10.39 14.03 -14.85
N VAL A 5 10.70 14.10 -13.55
CA VAL A 5 11.01 12.94 -12.76
C VAL A 5 9.67 12.26 -12.55
N SER A 6 9.34 11.28 -13.41
CA SER A 6 8.15 10.46 -13.25
C SER A 6 8.24 9.80 -11.88
N TYR A 7 7.37 10.21 -10.98
CA TYR A 7 7.27 9.57 -9.67
C TYR A 7 6.50 8.26 -9.83
N PRO A 8 6.93 7.18 -9.16
CA PRO A 8 8.19 7.03 -8.43
C PRO A 8 9.37 6.87 -9.39
N TYR A 9 10.55 7.34 -8.97
CA TYR A 9 11.79 7.14 -9.72
C TYR A 9 11.89 5.65 -10.13
N PRO A 10 12.21 5.29 -11.39
CA PRO A 10 12.21 3.90 -11.85
C PRO A 10 13.06 2.95 -10.99
N LEU A 11 14.06 3.50 -10.31
CA LEU A 11 14.89 2.82 -9.31
C LEU A 11 14.08 2.23 -8.15
N PHE A 12 13.04 2.94 -7.70
CA PHE A 12 12.23 2.56 -6.55
C PHE A 12 11.08 1.64 -6.92
N ALA A 13 10.67 1.54 -8.18
CA ALA A 13 9.65 0.57 -8.61
C ALA A 13 10.16 -0.88 -8.57
N ASP A 14 11.48 -1.09 -8.64
CA ASP A 14 12.11 -2.40 -8.60
C ASP A 14 12.82 -2.62 -7.25
N ASN A 15 12.34 -3.60 -6.47
CA ASN A 15 12.91 -3.90 -5.16
C ASN A 15 14.40 -4.31 -5.25
N ALA A 16 14.79 -5.09 -6.27
CA ALA A 16 16.16 -5.52 -6.43
C ALA A 16 17.09 -4.35 -6.73
N LYS A 17 16.68 -3.46 -7.66
CA LYS A 17 17.46 -2.24 -7.97
C LYS A 17 17.53 -1.28 -6.79
N THR A 18 16.47 -1.18 -5.99
CA THR A 18 16.49 -0.36 -4.78
C THR A 18 17.49 -0.91 -3.76
N VAL A 19 17.49 -2.23 -3.54
CA VAL A 19 18.43 -2.88 -2.61
C VAL A 19 19.87 -2.76 -3.11
N GLU A 20 20.11 -2.95 -4.41
CA GLU A 20 21.43 -2.76 -5.03
C GLU A 20 21.96 -1.34 -4.77
N PHE A 21 21.15 -0.32 -5.05
CA PHE A 21 21.50 1.07 -4.77
C PHE A 21 21.79 1.34 -3.29
N MET A 22 21.03 0.73 -2.37
CA MET A 22 21.28 0.84 -0.93
C MET A 22 22.61 0.18 -0.53
N LEU A 23 22.92 -0.99 -1.12
CA LEU A 23 24.15 -1.74 -0.86
C LEU A 23 25.40 -1.01 -1.36
N GLU A 24 25.34 -0.34 -2.51
CA GLU A 24 26.42 0.49 -3.05
C GLU A 24 26.78 1.67 -2.14
N ARG A 25 25.80 2.18 -1.38
CA ARG A 25 25.96 3.36 -0.51
C ARG A 25 26.22 3.00 0.95
N ALA A 26 26.14 1.72 1.30
CA ALA A 26 26.35 1.24 2.66
C ALA A 26 27.82 1.41 3.07
N LYS A 27 28.05 2.04 4.23
CA LYS A 27 29.41 2.35 4.73
C LYS A 27 29.97 1.28 5.66
N SER A 28 29.12 0.34 6.08
CA SER A 28 29.46 -0.71 7.03
C SER A 28 28.71 -2.01 6.71
N GLU A 29 29.12 -3.12 7.30
CA GLU A 29 28.37 -4.38 7.18
C GLU A 29 27.02 -4.31 7.92
N GLU A 30 26.91 -3.48 8.96
CA GLU A 30 25.64 -3.21 9.63
C GLU A 30 24.66 -2.51 8.68
N ASP A 31 25.11 -1.50 7.92
CA ASP A 31 24.27 -0.81 6.93
C ASP A 31 23.83 -1.78 5.81
N ARG A 32 24.71 -2.69 5.39
CA ARG A 32 24.37 -3.73 4.40
C ARG A 32 23.34 -4.72 4.95
N ALA A 33 23.48 -5.12 6.22
CA ALA A 33 22.50 -5.97 6.88
C ALA A 33 21.12 -5.29 6.94
N LYS A 34 21.07 -4.00 7.29
CA LYS A 34 19.84 -3.19 7.28
C LYS A 34 19.24 -3.09 5.88
N ALA A 35 20.05 -2.84 4.84
CA ALA A 35 19.58 -2.79 3.46
C ALA A 35 18.98 -4.13 2.98
N ARG A 36 19.62 -5.26 3.32
CA ARG A 36 19.10 -6.60 3.01
C ARG A 36 17.80 -6.90 3.76
N GLN A 37 17.71 -6.52 5.04
CA GLN A 37 16.49 -6.68 5.82
C GLN A 37 15.35 -5.85 5.24
N TRP A 38 15.60 -4.57 4.96
CA TRP A 38 14.64 -3.68 4.32
C TRP A 38 14.11 -4.25 3.00
N GLY A 39 14.99 -4.83 2.17
CA GLY A 39 14.61 -5.46 0.91
C GLY A 39 13.71 -6.69 1.08
N ARG A 40 13.96 -7.51 2.11
CA ARG A 40 13.10 -8.66 2.46
C ARG A 40 11.74 -8.20 2.94
N ASP A 41 11.72 -7.22 3.84
CA ASP A 41 10.48 -6.68 4.39
C ASP A 41 9.63 -6.05 3.28
N ARG A 42 10.26 -5.28 2.39
CA ARG A 42 9.60 -4.70 1.22
C ARG A 42 9.04 -5.74 0.27
N ALA A 43 9.78 -6.81 -0.04
CA ALA A 43 9.29 -7.89 -0.88
C ALA A 43 8.02 -8.53 -0.29
N ALA A 44 8.04 -8.84 1.01
CA ALA A 44 6.89 -9.39 1.71
C ALA A 44 5.69 -8.43 1.67
N ARG A 45 5.93 -7.12 1.81
CA ARG A 45 4.85 -6.11 1.69
C ARG A 45 4.24 -6.03 0.31
N ILE A 46 5.06 -5.99 -0.74
CA ILE A 46 4.57 -5.95 -2.13
C ILE A 46 3.72 -7.18 -2.42
N GLU A 47 4.13 -8.35 -1.93
CA GLU A 47 3.37 -9.59 -2.10
C GLU A 47 1.99 -9.54 -1.43
N ARG A 48 1.93 -8.99 -0.20
CA ARG A 48 0.66 -8.75 0.52
C ARG A 48 -0.23 -7.76 -0.21
N LEU A 49 0.33 -6.65 -0.69
CA LEU A 49 -0.41 -5.65 -1.46
C LEU A 49 -0.94 -6.23 -2.78
N ALA A 50 -0.17 -7.08 -3.45
CA ALA A 50 -0.61 -7.76 -4.65
C ALA A 50 -1.81 -8.68 -4.38
N ARG A 51 -1.79 -9.47 -3.30
CA ARG A 51 -2.95 -10.28 -2.90
C ARG A 51 -4.18 -9.40 -2.62
N PHE A 52 -4.01 -8.33 -1.86
CA PHE A 52 -5.10 -7.42 -1.54
C PHE A 52 -5.69 -6.76 -2.80
N ALA A 53 -4.84 -6.30 -3.72
CA ALA A 53 -5.27 -5.74 -5.00
C ALA A 53 -6.08 -6.76 -5.83
N GLY A 54 -5.70 -8.04 -5.80
CA GLY A 54 -6.46 -9.10 -6.47
C GLY A 54 -7.87 -9.30 -5.90
N ILE A 55 -8.01 -9.24 -4.58
CA ILE A 55 -9.33 -9.31 -3.93
C ILE A 55 -10.22 -8.14 -4.37
N LEU A 56 -9.66 -6.93 -4.48
CA LEU A 56 -10.38 -5.75 -4.95
C LEU A 56 -10.79 -5.89 -6.43
N GLU A 57 -9.91 -6.43 -7.27
CA GLU A 57 -10.21 -6.66 -8.69
C GLU A 57 -11.29 -7.74 -8.89
N GLU A 58 -11.17 -8.89 -8.24
CA GLU A 58 -12.17 -9.98 -8.29
C GLU A 58 -13.56 -9.52 -7.82
N SER A 59 -13.61 -8.63 -6.84
CA SER A 59 -14.86 -8.09 -6.29
C SER A 59 -15.47 -6.96 -7.14
N GLY A 60 -14.72 -6.44 -8.11
CA GLY A 60 -15.10 -5.32 -8.97
C GLY A 60 -14.95 -3.94 -8.32
N VAL A 61 -14.14 -3.82 -7.27
CA VAL A 61 -13.77 -2.52 -6.66
C VAL A 61 -12.74 -1.80 -7.52
N THR A 62 -11.78 -2.54 -8.08
CA THR A 62 -10.86 -2.06 -9.13
C THR A 62 -11.08 -2.84 -10.41
N SER A 63 -10.64 -2.30 -11.55
CA SER A 63 -10.67 -2.99 -12.84
C SER A 63 -9.29 -2.94 -13.51
N GLY A 64 -9.00 -3.93 -14.36
CA GLY A 64 -7.78 -3.93 -15.19
C GLY A 64 -7.72 -2.80 -16.24
N GLU A 65 -8.84 -2.12 -16.48
CA GLU A 65 -8.94 -0.95 -17.38
C GLU A 65 -8.74 0.39 -16.66
N MET A 66 -8.70 0.39 -15.32
CA MET A 66 -8.50 1.58 -14.51
C MET A 66 -7.10 2.15 -14.69
N GLU A 67 -6.99 3.47 -14.81
CA GLU A 67 -5.70 4.17 -14.90
C GLU A 67 -4.84 3.87 -13.68
N GLY A 68 -3.54 3.65 -13.88
CA GLY A 68 -2.65 3.15 -12.82
C GLY A 68 -2.64 4.03 -11.56
N ARG A 69 -2.70 5.36 -11.74
CA ARG A 69 -2.76 6.32 -10.61
C ARG A 69 -4.08 6.22 -9.84
N GLU A 70 -5.20 6.05 -10.56
CA GLU A 70 -6.52 5.89 -9.96
C GLU A 70 -6.63 4.55 -9.22
N ARG A 71 -6.11 3.48 -9.84
CA ARG A 71 -6.00 2.15 -9.22
C ARG A 71 -5.22 2.20 -7.91
N ASP A 72 -4.04 2.81 -7.93
CA ASP A 72 -3.19 2.92 -6.76
C ASP A 72 -3.86 3.73 -5.66
N PHE A 73 -4.54 4.83 -6.03
CA PHE A 73 -5.33 5.62 -5.10
C PHE A 73 -6.44 4.79 -4.44
N VAL A 74 -7.23 4.04 -5.21
CA VAL A 74 -8.30 3.20 -4.68
C VAL A 74 -7.74 2.11 -3.74
N ILE A 75 -6.70 1.38 -4.18
CA ILE A 75 -6.08 0.32 -3.36
C ILE A 75 -5.54 0.90 -2.05
N GLN A 76 -4.85 2.04 -2.10
CA GLN A 76 -4.30 2.75 -0.94
C GLN A 76 -5.38 3.03 0.10
N HIS A 77 -6.51 3.60 -0.29
CA HIS A 77 -7.61 3.93 0.62
C HIS A 77 -8.29 2.67 1.17
N CYS A 78 -8.49 1.66 0.33
CA CYS A 78 -9.00 0.36 0.75
C CYS A 78 -8.08 -0.32 1.79
N VAL A 79 -6.75 -0.22 1.65
CA VAL A 79 -5.81 -0.72 2.66
C VAL A 79 -5.98 0.01 3.99
N ALA A 80 -6.09 1.35 3.95
CA ALA A 80 -6.31 2.16 5.16
C ALA A 80 -7.60 1.76 5.89
N ILE A 81 -8.70 1.60 5.15
CA ILE A 81 -10.00 1.18 5.70
C ILE A 81 -9.92 -0.24 6.28
N ALA A 82 -9.42 -1.21 5.50
CA ALA A 82 -9.42 -2.63 5.87
C ALA A 82 -8.56 -2.91 7.10
N THR A 83 -7.44 -2.19 7.24
CA THR A 83 -6.54 -2.36 8.40
C THR A 83 -6.92 -1.44 9.55
N ARG A 84 -7.78 -0.44 9.33
CA ARG A 84 -8.04 0.71 10.23
C ARG A 84 -6.80 1.51 10.60
N HIS A 85 -5.66 1.20 9.97
CA HIS A 85 -4.36 1.55 10.50
C HIS A 85 -3.35 1.92 9.43
N GLY A 86 -3.35 1.31 8.26
CA GLY A 86 -2.15 1.31 7.41
C GLY A 86 -0.88 0.75 8.12
N PHE A 87 -1.05 0.27 9.36
CA PHE A 87 -0.06 0.14 10.42
C PHE A 87 0.13 -1.34 10.76
N ASP A 88 0.58 -2.12 9.79
CA ASP A 88 1.44 -3.28 10.09
C ASP A 88 2.36 -3.63 8.91
N MET A 89 2.61 -2.61 8.08
CA MET A 89 3.35 -2.70 6.83
C MET A 89 4.48 -1.67 6.81
N GLY A 90 4.92 -1.16 7.96
CA GLY A 90 6.02 -0.19 8.04
C GLY A 90 5.77 1.15 7.32
N TYR A 91 4.50 1.50 7.06
CA TYR A 91 4.11 2.82 6.54
C TYR A 91 3.73 3.73 7.71
N SER A 92 4.40 4.88 7.85
CA SER A 92 4.05 5.88 8.87
C SER A 92 3.10 6.92 8.29
N TYR A 93 1.97 7.17 8.96
CA TYR A 93 1.11 8.31 8.67
C TYR A 93 1.79 9.60 9.13
N HIS A 94 1.99 10.57 8.23
CA HIS A 94 2.39 11.92 8.61
C HIS A 94 1.14 12.80 8.64
N ASP A 95 1.00 13.56 9.73
CA ASP A 95 -0.22 14.28 10.09
C ASP A 95 -0.78 15.18 8.98
N GLY A 96 -2.11 15.29 8.97
CA GLY A 96 -2.85 16.52 8.73
C GLY A 96 -2.93 17.10 7.31
N VAL A 97 -1.86 17.09 6.52
CA VAL A 97 -1.78 17.91 5.29
C VAL A 97 -1.94 17.08 4.00
N PHE A 98 -1.65 15.76 4.05
CA PHE A 98 -1.59 14.91 2.85
C PHE A 98 -2.28 13.53 2.99
N GLY A 99 -3.26 13.35 3.88
CA GLY A 99 -3.81 12.01 4.16
C GLY A 99 -4.28 11.26 2.90
N PRO A 100 -4.27 9.91 2.83
CA PRO A 100 -3.73 8.91 3.76
C PRO A 100 -2.77 7.91 3.05
N LEU A 101 -1.48 7.92 3.42
CA LEU A 101 -0.45 6.85 3.35
C LEU A 101 0.91 7.35 2.83
N ALA A 102 1.99 6.86 3.47
CA ALA A 102 3.37 7.24 3.23
C ALA A 102 3.76 7.10 1.76
N GLY A 103 4.62 7.98 1.23
CA GLY A 103 5.15 7.87 -0.14
C GLY A 103 5.78 6.50 -0.47
N LEU A 104 6.19 5.74 0.56
CA LEU A 104 6.66 4.37 0.44
C LEU A 104 5.56 3.38 -0.04
N LEU A 105 4.30 3.56 0.37
CA LEU A 105 3.20 2.73 -0.13
C LEU A 105 2.93 3.00 -1.61
N GLY A 106 2.93 4.27 -2.03
CA GLY A 106 2.81 4.62 -3.45
C GLY A 106 3.89 3.94 -4.27
N MET A 107 5.15 3.97 -3.81
CA MET A 107 6.26 3.24 -4.46
C MET A 107 6.02 1.72 -4.52
N ASP A 108 5.46 1.13 -3.46
CA ASP A 108 5.19 -0.30 -3.40
C ASP A 108 4.01 -0.71 -4.30
N LEU A 109 2.96 0.12 -4.41
CA LEU A 109 1.82 -0.09 -5.31
C LEU A 109 2.23 -0.06 -6.79
N HIS A 110 3.17 0.80 -7.16
CA HIS A 110 3.77 0.77 -8.51
C HIS A 110 4.58 -0.51 -8.77
N ALA A 111 5.09 -1.16 -7.72
CA ALA A 111 5.78 -2.44 -7.80
C ALA A 111 4.81 -3.65 -7.76
N VAL A 112 3.53 -3.43 -7.42
CA VAL A 112 2.49 -4.46 -7.46
C VAL A 112 2.19 -4.82 -8.91
N ARG A 113 2.57 -6.05 -9.28
CA ARG A 113 2.12 -6.69 -10.53
C ARG A 113 0.62 -7.05 -10.40
N PRO A 114 -0.11 -7.15 -11.52
CA PRO A 114 -1.49 -7.65 -11.51
C PRO A 114 -1.56 -8.97 -10.73
N ALA A 115 -2.52 -9.04 -9.81
CA ALA A 115 -2.58 -10.09 -8.81
C ALA A 115 -2.85 -11.47 -9.42
N ARG A 116 -2.31 -12.51 -8.79
CA ARG A 116 -2.79 -13.89 -9.00
C ARG A 116 -3.92 -14.15 -8.02
N ALA A 117 -5.09 -14.46 -8.56
CA ALA A 117 -6.26 -14.88 -7.81
C ALA A 117 -5.98 -16.09 -6.91
N GLY A 118 -6.52 -16.08 -5.68
CA GLY A 118 -6.76 -17.32 -4.92
C GLY A 118 -5.88 -17.66 -3.70
N GLU A 119 -5.01 -16.78 -3.20
CA GLU A 119 -4.25 -17.04 -1.97
C GLU A 119 -4.68 -16.14 -0.78
N LYS A 120 -4.61 -16.72 0.42
CA LYS A 120 -5.14 -16.30 1.75
C LYS A 120 -5.62 -14.84 1.91
N PRO A 121 -6.76 -14.62 2.61
CA PRO A 121 -7.39 -13.30 2.77
C PRO A 121 -6.65 -12.41 3.79
N GLU A 122 -5.39 -12.09 3.58
CA GLU A 122 -4.77 -10.95 4.29
C GLU A 122 -5.34 -9.64 3.69
N PRO A 123 -5.68 -8.62 4.50
CA PRO A 123 -5.49 -8.47 5.95
C PRO A 123 -6.69 -8.90 6.82
N PHE A 124 -7.66 -9.62 6.27
CA PHE A 124 -8.90 -9.95 6.99
C PHE A 124 -8.72 -11.12 7.95
N ALA A 125 -9.35 -11.04 9.12
CA ALA A 125 -9.32 -12.12 10.11
C ALA A 125 -10.04 -13.38 9.61
N ASP A 126 -11.12 -13.21 8.84
CA ASP A 126 -11.93 -14.27 8.25
C ASP A 126 -12.70 -13.79 7.00
N ASP A 127 -13.42 -14.72 6.36
CA ASP A 127 -14.22 -14.45 5.16
C ASP A 127 -15.42 -13.52 5.42
N ALA A 128 -15.94 -13.48 6.65
CA ALA A 128 -17.06 -12.61 7.02
C ALA A 128 -16.59 -11.15 7.09
N ALA A 129 -15.45 -10.90 7.74
CA ALA A 129 -14.79 -9.60 7.76
C ALA A 129 -14.44 -9.12 6.35
N ARG A 130 -13.90 -10.00 5.50
CA ARG A 130 -13.66 -9.71 4.08
C ARG A 130 -14.95 -9.30 3.37
N SER A 131 -16.02 -10.08 3.52
CA SER A 131 -17.28 -9.84 2.82
C SER A 131 -17.97 -8.55 3.27
N ALA A 132 -17.92 -8.24 4.57
CA ALA A 132 -18.42 -6.99 5.13
C ALA A 132 -17.67 -5.79 4.55
N PHE A 133 -16.34 -5.83 4.56
CA PHE A 133 -15.49 -4.80 3.96
C PHE A 133 -15.82 -4.59 2.48
N LEU A 134 -15.86 -5.66 1.68
CA LEU A 134 -16.13 -5.57 0.24
C LEU A 134 -17.52 -4.98 -0.04
N THR A 135 -18.51 -5.31 0.77
CA THR A 135 -19.86 -4.73 0.67
C THR A 135 -19.84 -3.23 0.93
N GLU A 136 -18.98 -2.77 1.84
CA GLU A 136 -18.87 -1.37 2.25
C GLU A 136 -18.18 -0.49 1.19
N VAL A 137 -17.11 -1.01 0.56
CA VAL A 137 -16.30 -0.24 -0.40
C VAL A 137 -16.75 -0.37 -1.86
N LYS A 138 -17.53 -1.40 -2.21
CA LYS A 138 -17.95 -1.64 -3.58
C LYS A 138 -18.85 -0.52 -4.11
N GLY A 139 -18.52 -0.02 -5.30
CA GLY A 139 -19.26 1.05 -5.98
C GLY A 139 -19.02 2.44 -5.41
N LYS A 140 -18.11 2.59 -4.43
CA LYS A 140 -17.69 3.89 -3.90
C LYS A 140 -16.79 4.62 -4.89
N SER A 141 -17.02 5.92 -5.03
CA SER A 141 -16.11 6.80 -5.75
C SER A 141 -14.77 6.95 -5.00
N PRO A 142 -13.68 7.35 -5.69
CA PRO A 142 -12.42 7.67 -5.04
C PRO A 142 -12.55 8.69 -3.90
N GLU A 143 -13.42 9.69 -4.05
CA GLU A 143 -13.67 10.70 -3.01
C GLU A 143 -14.33 10.11 -1.76
N GLU A 144 -15.33 9.24 -1.93
CA GLU A 144 -15.97 8.54 -0.81
C GLU A 144 -14.99 7.64 -0.05
N LEU A 145 -14.17 6.87 -0.77
CA LEU A 145 -13.10 6.05 -0.19
C LEU A 145 -12.07 6.92 0.56
N GLY A 146 -11.74 8.08 -0.02
CA GLY A 146 -10.97 9.16 0.60
C GLY A 146 -11.45 9.51 2.01
N LYS A 147 -12.75 9.81 2.10
CA LYS A 147 -13.39 10.19 3.36
C LYS A 147 -13.42 9.04 4.36
N MET A 148 -13.82 7.84 3.93
CA MET A 148 -13.89 6.65 4.78
C MET A 148 -12.52 6.29 5.38
N ALA A 149 -11.47 6.32 4.56
CA ALA A 149 -10.11 6.05 5.02
C ALA A 149 -9.66 7.08 6.07
N ARG A 150 -9.97 8.37 5.86
CA ARG A 150 -9.66 9.42 6.83
C ARG A 150 -10.38 9.20 8.16
N GLU A 151 -11.66 8.85 8.14
CA GLU A 151 -12.44 8.58 9.34
C GLU A 151 -11.88 7.37 10.11
N ALA A 152 -11.62 6.25 9.41
CA ALA A 152 -11.07 5.04 10.00
C ALA A 152 -9.72 5.29 10.70
N VAL A 153 -8.84 6.09 10.07
CA VAL A 153 -7.52 6.40 10.64
C VAL A 153 -7.63 7.37 11.84
N ILE A 154 -8.47 8.40 11.76
CA ILE A 154 -8.63 9.37 12.86
C ILE A 154 -9.22 8.71 14.10
N GLU A 155 -10.25 7.88 13.95
CA GLU A 155 -10.87 7.17 15.07
C GLU A 155 -9.85 6.29 15.80
N GLU A 156 -9.02 5.60 15.03
CA GLU A 156 -8.03 4.70 15.57
C GLU A 156 -6.85 5.46 16.24
N MET A 157 -6.47 6.61 15.71
CA MET A 157 -5.52 7.51 16.38
C MET A 157 -6.05 7.95 17.75
N HIS A 158 -7.31 8.37 17.85
CA HIS A 158 -7.89 8.70 19.15
C HIS A 158 -7.82 7.51 20.13
N ARG A 159 -8.12 6.29 19.68
CA ARG A 159 -8.05 5.08 20.52
C ARG A 159 -6.64 4.79 21.08
N ILE A 160 -5.58 5.13 20.35
CA ILE A 160 -4.19 4.89 20.80
C ILE A 160 -3.71 5.96 21.78
N TYR A 161 -4.14 7.21 21.59
CA TYR A 161 -3.59 8.37 22.29
C TYR A 161 -4.49 8.89 23.42
N ASP A 162 -5.72 8.35 23.58
CA ASP A 162 -6.60 8.54 24.75
C ASP A 162 -6.32 7.51 25.87
#